data_AF-A0A378VX65-F1
#
_entry.id   AF-A0A378VX65-F1
#
_cell.length_a   1.000
_cell.length_b   1.000
_cell.length_c   1.000
_cell.angle_alpha   90.00
_cell.angle_beta   90.00
_cell.angle_gamma   90.00
#
_symmetry.space_group_name_H-M   'P 1'
#
loop_
_entity.id
_entity.type
_entity.pdbx_description
1 polymer ?
#
loop_
_entity_poly.entity_id
_entity_poly.type
_entity_poly.pdbx_seq_one_letter_code
_entity_poly.pdbx_strand_id
1 'polypeptide(L)' 'MRRDLTINAMAQDADGKIIDPFGGQRDLAAGILRHVSPAFAEDPVRILRAARFAARYGFEIAEEP' A
#
# COMPACT_ATOMS: atom_id res chain seq x y z
N MET A 1 12.28 -7.60 2.78
CA MET A 1 11.36 -6.98 1.80
C MET A 1 10.93 -5.61 2.34
N ARG A 2 11.15 -4.51 1.63
CA ARG A 2 10.99 -3.13 2.14
C ARG A 2 9.92 -2.35 1.37
N ARG A 3 8.80 -3.01 1.06
CA ARG A 3 7.61 -2.34 0.53
C ARG A 3 6.70 -2.06 1.70
N ASP A 4 6.04 -0.91 1.63
CA ASP A 4 5.40 -0.34 2.81
C ASP A 4 3.87 -0.47 2.74
N LEU A 5 3.31 -0.41 1.53
CA LEU A 5 1.87 -0.48 1.27
C LEU A 5 1.54 -1.58 0.24
N THR A 6 0.37 -2.21 0.34
CA THR A 6 -0.11 -3.28 -0.57
C THR A 6 -0.11 -2.81 -2.02
N ILE A 7 -0.63 -1.61 -2.28
CA ILE A 7 -0.66 -0.97 -3.61
C ILE A 7 0.74 -0.75 -4.21
N ASN A 8 1.77 -0.64 -3.36
CA ASN A 8 3.17 -0.45 -3.76
C ASN A 8 3.94 -1.78 -3.76
N ALA A 9 3.31 -2.89 -3.43
CA ALA A 9 3.91 -4.22 -3.36
C ALA A 9 3.49 -5.12 -4.52
N MET A 10 2.95 -4.53 -5.58
CA MET A 10 2.65 -5.19 -6.86
C MET A 10 3.84 -5.07 -7.82
N ALA A 11 3.95 -6.04 -8.72
CA ALA A 11 4.85 -5.99 -9.86
C ALA A 11 4.11 -6.37 -11.13
N GLN A 12 4.63 -5.94 -12.28
CA GLN A 12 4.15 -6.33 -13.60
C GLN A 12 5.32 -6.96 -14.34
N ASP A 13 5.13 -8.14 -14.92
CA ASP A 13 6.14 -8.75 -15.78
C ASP A 13 6.14 -8.15 -17.20
N ALA A 14 7.06 -8.60 -18.05
CA ALA A 14 7.21 -8.08 -19.40
C ALA A 14 5.99 -8.36 -20.30
N ASP A 15 5.20 -9.39 -19.99
CA ASP A 15 4.00 -9.78 -20.74
C ASP A 15 2.74 -9.08 -20.21
N GLY A 16 2.88 -8.23 -19.18
CA GLY A 16 1.80 -7.45 -18.60
C GLY A 16 1.01 -8.17 -17.50
N LYS A 17 1.46 -9.34 -17.05
CA LYS A 17 0.84 -10.04 -15.92
C LYS A 17 1.17 -9.32 -14.63
N ILE A 18 0.13 -9.00 -13.87
CA ILE A 18 0.26 -8.43 -12.53
C ILE A 18 0.52 -9.52 -11.51
N ILE A 19 1.58 -9.36 -10.74
CA ILE A 19 1.95 -10.17 -9.59
C ILE A 19 1.57 -9.35 -8.35
N ASP A 20 0.49 -9.76 -7.69
CA ASP A 20 -0.08 -9.07 -6.53
C ASP A 20 -0.22 -10.02 -5.33
N PRO A 21 0.85 -10.23 -4.55
CA PRO A 21 0.83 -11.15 -3.42
C PRO A 21 0.09 -10.62 -2.19
N PHE A 22 -0.23 -9.32 -2.14
CA PHE A 22 -0.82 -8.66 -0.97
C PHE A 22 -2.22 -8.07 -1.20
N GLY A 23 -2.79 -8.26 -2.39
CA GLY A 23 -4.12 -7.73 -2.73
C GLY A 23 -4.13 -6.22 -2.98
N GLY A 24 -3.00 -5.66 -3.43
CA GLY A 24 -2.86 -4.25 -3.80
C GLY A 24 -3.83 -3.79 -4.88
N GLN A 25 -4.28 -4.66 -5.80
CA GLN A 25 -5.29 -4.27 -6.81
C GLN A 25 -6.65 -4.00 -6.17
N ARG A 26 -7.04 -4.81 -5.18
CA ARG A 26 -8.29 -4.64 -4.44
C ARG A 26 -8.24 -3.35 -3.61
N ASP A 27 -7.14 -3.15 -2.89
CA ASP A 27 -6.96 -1.96 -2.07
C ASP A 27 -6.88 -0.70 -2.93
N LEU A 28 -6.24 -0.76 -4.11
CA LEU A 28 -6.23 0.34 -5.08
C LEU A 28 -7.63 0.67 -5.59
N ALA A 29 -8.43 -0.34 -5.93
CA ALA A 29 -9.80 -0.14 -6.39
C ALA A 29 -10.72 0.41 -5.29
N ALA A 30 -10.46 0.05 -4.04
CA ALA A 30 -11.20 0.54 -2.87
C ALA A 30 -10.68 1.88 -2.33
N GLY A 31 -9.57 2.41 -2.86
CA GLY A 31 -8.94 3.62 -2.33
C GLY A 31 -8.38 3.44 -0.92
N ILE A 32 -7.85 2.25 -0.60
CA ILE A 32 -7.35 1.89 0.74
C ILE A 32 -5.81 1.83 0.74
N LEU A 33 -5.18 2.48 1.72
CA LEU A 33 -3.76 2.39 2.02
C LEU A 33 -3.55 1.40 3.17
N ARG A 34 -3.22 0.15 2.83
CA ARG A 34 -2.93 -0.91 3.79
C ARG A 34 -1.44 -1.22 3.82
N HIS A 35 -0.86 -1.37 5.01
CA HIS A 35 0.54 -1.76 5.16
C HIS A 35 0.74 -3.27 4.99
N VAL A 36 1.90 -3.70 4.50
CA VAL A 36 2.20 -5.13 4.27
C VAL A 36 2.87 -5.83 5.46
N SER A 37 3.29 -5.07 6.48
CA SER A 37 3.91 -5.63 7.70
C SER A 37 3.68 -4.74 8.92
N PRO A 38 3.67 -5.28 10.15
CA PRO A 38 3.54 -4.51 11.39
C PRO A 38 4.65 -3.46 11.60
N ALA A 39 5.87 -3.73 11.10
CA ALA A 39 7.01 -2.80 11.16
C ALA A 39 6.80 -1.47 10.39
N PHE A 40 5.65 -1.29 9.74
CA PHE A 40 5.28 -0.03 9.11
C PHE A 40 5.05 1.10 10.14
N ALA A 41 4.42 0.79 11.28
CA ALA A 41 4.13 1.75 12.33
C ALA A 41 5.40 2.23 13.07
N GLU A 42 6.50 1.48 12.97
CA GLU A 42 7.77 1.79 13.62
C GLU A 42 8.61 2.85 12.87
N ASP A 43 8.21 3.24 11.66
CA ASP A 43 8.92 4.21 10.82
C ASP A 43 8.06 5.46 10.55
N PRO A 44 8.27 6.56 11.30
CA PRO A 44 7.46 7.78 11.21
C PRO A 44 7.38 8.39 9.81
N VAL A 45 8.41 8.20 8.97
CA VAL A 45 8.43 8.72 7.60
C VAL A 45 7.44 7.96 6.73
N ARG A 46 7.22 6.67 7.00
CA ARG A 46 6.23 5.86 6.27
C ARG A 46 4.80 6.28 6.59
N ILE A 47 4.53 6.60 7.86
CA ILE A 47 3.24 7.14 8.31
C ILE A 47 2.95 8.47 7.61
N LEU A 48 3.90 9.42 7.64
CA LEU A 48 3.74 10.71 6.97
C LEU A 48 3.49 10.54 5.46
N ARG A 49 4.19 9.60 4.83
CA ARG A 49 3.99 9.30 3.42
C ARG A 49 2.59 8.75 3.15
N ALA A 50 2.07 7.83 3.97
CA ALA A 50 0.71 7.33 3.82
C ALA A 50 -0.34 8.44 4.00
N ALA A 51 -0.19 9.29 5.01
CA ALA A 51 -1.06 10.45 5.20
C ALA A 51 -1.05 11.39 3.98
N ARG A 52 0.13 11.61 3.37
CA ARG A 52 0.25 12.39 2.14
C ARG A 52 -0.45 11.72 0.94
N PHE A 53 -0.34 10.40 0.80
CA PHE A 53 -1.06 9.66 -0.24
C PHE A 53 -2.58 9.75 -0.04
N ALA A 54 -3.05 9.58 1.21
CA ALA A 54 -4.45 9.72 1.58
C ALA A 54 -4.99 11.10 1.17
N ALA A 55 -4.32 12.17 1.59
CA ALA A 55 -4.72 13.54 1.27
C ALA A 55 -4.66 13.87 -0.23
N ARG A 56 -3.66 13.34 -0.96
CA ARG A 56 -3.47 13.63 -2.39
C ARG A 56 -4.46 12.90 -3.29
N TYR A 57 -4.78 11.65 -2.96
CA TYR A 57 -5.57 10.76 -3.83
C TYR A 57 -6.97 10.47 -3.28
N GLY A 58 -7.33 11.01 -2.12
CA GLY A 58 -8.61 10.75 -1.46
C GLY A 58 -8.72 9.32 -0.94
N PHE A 59 -7.59 8.71 -0.57
CA PHE A 59 -7.57 7.33 -0.07
C PHE A 59 -7.71 7.31 1.45
N GLU A 60 -8.24 6.21 1.97
CA GLU A 60 -8.38 5.95 3.41
C GLU A 60 -7.25 5.05 3.91
N ILE A 61 -6.80 5.25 5.14
CA ILE A 61 -5.80 4.36 5.77
C ILE A 61 -6.57 3.18 6.34
N ALA A 62 -6.12 1.95 6.04
CA ALA A 62 -6.75 0.75 6.61
C ALA A 62 -6.63 0.75 8.14
N GLU A 63 -7.71 0.37 8.84
CA GLU A 63 -7.64 0.07 10.26
C GLU A 63 -6.70 -1.12 10.52
N GLU A 64 -5.88 -1.03 11.57
CA GLU A 64 -5.11 -2.15 12.08
C GLU A 64 -6.09 -3.18 12.68
N PRO A 65 -5.98 -4.48 12.34
CA PRO A 65 -6.75 -5.53 13.00
C PRO A 65 -6.27 -5.79 14.44
#